data_AF-A0A955B555-F1
#
_entry.id   AF-A0A955B555-F1
#
_cell.length_a   1.000
_cell.length_b   1.000
_cell.length_c   1.000
_cell.angle_alpha   90.00
_cell.angle_beta   90.00
_cell.angle_gamma   90.00
#
_symmetry.space_group_name_H-M   'P 1'
#
loop_
_entity.id
_entity.type
_entity.pdbx_description
1 polymer ?
#
loop_
_entity_poly.entity_id
_entity_poly.type
_entity_poly.pdbx_seq_one_letter_code
_entity_poly.pdbx_strand_id
1 'polypeptide(L)'
;NNDQVGVSVRLMTVGTVNWRSKAWPMMTPVKVSSPGVEAWLLAKEDASVLLTHLRQRGDFREHNSPNMLVRSGQSELLSQKWPYSYTKGVERDRVTGASYQLVSGEVTSGYSLKISPLVTLNGELIDVAIKCRVDQIERMTPLALDVPGPNGGQRVMAEVPQLASWSVHERFQWPVGKVLLVSRGVVGMPGIKDSPELIPGLTKLVKGDAPRVDALLMLECKEGPTQFVREEQEQLRSGRLNYRGRY
;
A
#
# COMPACT_ATOMS: atom_id res chain seq x y z
N ASN A 1 -28.12 5.12 18.35
CA ASN A 1 -27.03 4.35 18.99
C ASN A 1 -25.97 4.03 17.92
N ASN A 2 -25.39 5.07 17.30
CA ASN A 2 -24.53 4.92 16.09
C ASN A 2 -23.06 4.62 16.42
N ASP A 3 -22.70 4.60 17.71
CA ASP A 3 -21.33 4.43 18.19
C ASP A 3 -20.75 3.02 17.98
N GLN A 4 -21.56 2.11 17.43
CA GLN A 4 -21.18 0.73 17.16
C GLN A 4 -20.90 0.44 15.68
N VAL A 5 -21.12 1.38 14.76
CA VAL A 5 -20.88 1.11 13.32
C VAL A 5 -19.49 1.57 12.92
N GLY A 6 -18.78 0.74 12.16
CA GLY A 6 -17.48 1.07 11.59
C GLY A 6 -17.25 0.40 10.24
N VAL A 7 -16.10 0.71 9.64
CA VAL A 7 -15.65 0.12 8.37
C VAL A 7 -14.52 -0.84 8.63
N SER A 8 -14.73 -2.10 8.25
CA SER A 8 -13.63 -3.04 8.08
C SER A 8 -12.85 -2.68 6.82
N VAL A 9 -11.54 -2.58 6.98
CA VAL A 9 -10.62 -2.16 5.92
C VAL A 9 -9.68 -3.31 5.58
N ARG A 10 -9.53 -3.63 4.29
CA ARG A 10 -8.50 -4.53 3.79
C ARG A 10 -7.70 -3.86 2.68
N LEU A 11 -6.42 -3.63 2.94
CA LEU A 11 -5.44 -3.14 1.97
C LEU A 11 -4.71 -4.33 1.36
N MET A 12 -4.80 -4.48 0.05
CA MET A 12 -4.29 -5.64 -0.68
C MET A 12 -3.51 -5.20 -1.91
N THR A 13 -2.60 -6.05 -2.37
CA THR A 13 -1.94 -5.91 -3.67
C THR A 13 -2.00 -7.21 -4.45
N VAL A 14 -2.20 -7.13 -5.75
CA VAL A 14 -2.21 -8.26 -6.68
C VAL A 14 -1.21 -8.01 -7.80
N GLY A 15 -0.31 -8.96 -8.07
CA GLY A 15 0.72 -8.80 -9.10
C GLY A 15 0.18 -8.56 -10.52
N THR A 16 -0.99 -9.08 -10.85
CA THR A 16 -1.60 -8.90 -12.18
C THR A 16 -3.07 -8.48 -12.10
N VAL A 17 -3.47 -7.60 -13.01
CA VAL A 17 -4.82 -6.99 -13.09
C VAL A 17 -5.93 -7.94 -13.57
N ASN A 18 -5.57 -9.15 -13.99
CA ASN A 18 -6.52 -10.12 -14.56
C ASN A 18 -7.55 -10.66 -13.55
N TRP A 19 -7.41 -10.34 -12.26
CA TRP A 19 -8.44 -10.64 -11.27
C TRP A 19 -9.78 -9.95 -11.64
N ARG A 20 -9.73 -8.79 -12.30
CA ARG A 20 -10.93 -8.05 -12.73
C ARG A 20 -11.79 -8.82 -13.72
N SER A 21 -11.21 -9.62 -14.62
CA SER A 21 -12.00 -10.32 -15.64
C SER A 21 -12.93 -11.36 -15.03
N LYS A 22 -12.50 -12.02 -13.95
CA LYS A 22 -13.31 -12.97 -13.19
C LYS A 22 -14.32 -12.28 -12.27
N ALA A 23 -13.94 -11.12 -11.72
CA ALA A 23 -14.78 -10.34 -10.81
C ALA A 23 -15.83 -9.48 -11.53
N TRP A 24 -15.70 -9.26 -12.84
CA TRP A 24 -16.54 -8.31 -13.57
C TRP A 24 -18.07 -8.52 -13.37
N PRO A 25 -18.61 -9.75 -13.42
CA PRO A 25 -20.06 -9.95 -13.29
C PRO A 25 -20.64 -9.59 -11.92
N MET A 26 -19.82 -9.56 -10.87
CA MET A 26 -20.23 -9.30 -9.48
C MET A 26 -19.98 -7.85 -9.04
N MET A 27 -19.53 -6.98 -9.96
CA MET A 27 -19.10 -5.61 -9.66
C MET A 27 -20.02 -4.59 -10.34
N THR A 28 -20.57 -3.66 -9.56
CA THR A 28 -21.32 -2.50 -10.08
C THR A 28 -20.43 -1.25 -10.04
N PRO A 29 -20.11 -0.60 -11.18
CA PRO A 29 -19.18 0.53 -11.20
C PRO A 29 -19.70 1.74 -10.42
N VAL A 30 -18.78 2.45 -9.77
CA VAL A 30 -19.00 3.71 -9.04
C VAL A 30 -18.28 4.84 -9.75
N LYS A 31 -18.88 6.03 -9.81
CA LYS A 31 -18.22 7.21 -10.37
C LYS A 31 -17.03 7.62 -9.50
N VAL A 32 -15.88 7.81 -10.13
CA VAL A 32 -14.63 8.26 -9.51
C VAL A 32 -14.14 9.52 -10.23
N SER A 33 -13.55 10.47 -9.50
CA SER A 33 -13.03 11.71 -10.09
C SER A 33 -11.53 11.66 -10.36
N SER A 34 -10.80 10.84 -9.60
CA SER A 34 -9.35 10.71 -9.67
C SER A 34 -8.92 9.85 -10.85
N PRO A 35 -7.93 10.32 -11.64
CA PRO A 35 -7.43 9.57 -12.78
C PRO A 35 -6.74 8.27 -12.33
N GLY A 36 -7.00 7.18 -13.04
CA GLY A 36 -6.42 5.87 -12.76
C GLY A 36 -6.95 5.19 -11.50
N VAL A 37 -8.03 5.69 -10.92
CA VAL A 37 -8.76 5.03 -9.83
C VAL A 37 -10.08 4.50 -10.39
N GLU A 38 -10.39 3.26 -10.04
CA GLU A 38 -11.65 2.61 -10.35
C GLU A 38 -12.29 2.13 -9.05
N ALA A 39 -13.61 2.11 -9.00
CA ALA A 39 -14.33 1.64 -7.82
C ALA A 39 -15.61 0.91 -8.22
N TRP A 40 -15.97 -0.09 -7.42
CA TRP A 40 -17.15 -0.90 -7.62
C TRP A 40 -17.85 -1.20 -6.30
N LEU A 41 -19.17 -1.34 -6.36
CA LEU A 41 -19.97 -1.92 -5.29
C LEU A 41 -20.19 -3.40 -5.55
N LEU A 42 -20.09 -4.18 -4.47
CA LEU A 42 -20.37 -5.61 -4.46
C LEU A 42 -21.40 -5.93 -3.37
N ALA A 43 -22.14 -7.02 -3.54
CA ALA A 43 -22.80 -7.67 -2.41
C ALA A 43 -21.75 -8.24 -1.45
N LYS A 44 -22.11 -8.43 -0.18
CA LYS A 44 -21.19 -8.97 0.84
C LYS A 44 -20.71 -10.39 0.51
N GLU A 45 -21.61 -11.19 -0.06
CA GLU A 45 -21.34 -12.56 -0.50
C GLU A 45 -20.34 -12.57 -1.66
N ASP A 46 -20.59 -11.75 -2.68
CA ASP A 46 -19.70 -11.57 -3.84
C ASP A 46 -18.30 -11.09 -3.44
N ALA A 47 -18.21 -10.14 -2.49
CA ALA A 47 -16.94 -9.68 -1.97
C ALA A 47 -16.15 -10.81 -1.28
N SER A 48 -16.85 -11.70 -0.57
CA SER A 48 -16.25 -12.87 0.09
C SER A 48 -15.76 -13.91 -0.92
N VAL A 49 -16.52 -14.13 -2.00
CA VAL A 49 -16.12 -14.98 -3.13
C VAL A 49 -14.88 -14.40 -3.82
N LEU A 50 -14.89 -13.11 -4.13
CA LEU A 50 -13.74 -12.41 -4.70
C LEU A 50 -12.50 -12.53 -3.82
N LEU A 51 -12.62 -12.26 -2.52
CA LEU A 51 -11.50 -12.37 -1.59
C LEU A 51 -10.94 -13.80 -1.53
N THR A 52 -11.82 -14.80 -1.58
CA THR A 52 -11.40 -16.22 -1.65
C THR A 52 -10.61 -16.52 -2.92
N HIS A 53 -11.08 -16.04 -4.07
CA HIS A 53 -10.35 -16.17 -5.33
C HIS A 53 -9.01 -15.44 -5.32
N LEU A 54 -8.95 -14.24 -4.74
CA LEU A 54 -7.71 -13.49 -4.61
C LEU A 54 -6.68 -14.22 -3.74
N ARG A 55 -7.11 -14.75 -2.58
CA ARG A 55 -6.25 -15.49 -1.65
C ARG A 55 -5.66 -16.78 -2.22
N GLN A 56 -6.31 -17.38 -3.22
CA GLN A 56 -5.78 -18.56 -3.92
C GLN A 56 -4.62 -18.23 -4.87
N ARG A 57 -4.36 -16.95 -5.15
CA ARG A 57 -3.33 -16.53 -6.09
C ARG A 57 -1.97 -16.41 -5.40
N GLY A 58 -0.92 -16.86 -6.08
CA GLY A 58 0.46 -16.71 -5.58
C GLY A 58 0.96 -15.26 -5.54
N ASP A 59 0.34 -14.37 -6.32
CA ASP A 59 0.69 -12.95 -6.45
C ASP A 59 -0.15 -12.03 -5.54
N PHE A 60 -0.94 -12.59 -4.61
CA PHE A 60 -1.76 -11.85 -3.66
C PHE A 60 -1.01 -11.57 -2.35
N ARG A 61 -1.16 -10.35 -1.84
CA ARG A 61 -0.69 -9.92 -0.51
C ARG A 61 -1.75 -9.04 0.15
N GLU A 62 -1.95 -9.24 1.45
CA GLU A 62 -2.78 -8.39 2.33
C GLU A 62 -1.81 -7.69 3.31
N HIS A 63 -1.90 -6.36 3.43
CA HIS A 63 -0.87 -5.53 4.10
C HIS A 63 -1.24 -5.11 5.53
N ASN A 64 -2.52 -5.18 5.90
CA ASN A 64 -2.99 -4.84 7.24
C ASN A 64 -3.65 -6.04 7.92
N SER A 65 -3.99 -5.88 9.20
CA SER A 65 -4.76 -6.90 9.92
C SER A 65 -6.07 -7.18 9.17
N PRO A 66 -6.40 -8.47 8.90
CA PRO A 66 -7.62 -8.86 8.19
C PRO A 66 -8.91 -8.28 8.76
N ASN A 67 -8.91 -7.79 10.02
CA ASN A 67 -10.10 -7.33 10.71
C ASN A 67 -9.94 -5.90 11.26
N MET A 68 -9.14 -5.05 10.60
CA MET A 68 -8.99 -3.66 11.05
C MET A 68 -10.32 -2.91 10.91
N LEU A 69 -10.86 -2.44 12.03
CA LEU A 69 -12.09 -1.67 12.11
C LEU A 69 -11.80 -0.20 12.39
N VAL A 70 -12.26 0.67 11.50
CA VAL A 70 -12.25 2.13 11.72
C VAL A 70 -13.66 2.57 12.11
N ARG A 71 -13.84 3.09 13.32
CA ARG A 71 -15.17 3.49 13.80
C ARG A 71 -15.68 4.73 13.07
N SER A 72 -17.00 4.83 12.89
CA SER A 72 -17.64 6.03 12.37
C SER A 72 -17.24 7.27 13.18
N GLY A 73 -16.90 8.37 12.50
CA GLY A 73 -16.44 9.61 13.10
C GLY A 73 -14.96 9.62 13.52
N GLN A 74 -14.27 8.49 13.47
CA GLN A 74 -12.83 8.40 13.75
C GLN A 74 -12.02 8.40 12.45
N SER A 75 -10.71 8.60 12.57
CA SER A 75 -9.80 8.48 11.43
C SER A 75 -8.62 7.59 11.81
N GLU A 76 -8.31 6.63 10.95
CA GLU A 76 -7.19 5.73 11.14
C GLU A 76 -6.11 6.01 10.09
N LEU A 77 -4.84 5.96 10.51
CA LEU A 77 -3.69 6.11 9.62
C LEU A 77 -2.94 4.78 9.53
N LEU A 78 -3.00 4.16 8.36
CA LEU A 78 -2.17 3.03 7.98
C LEU A 78 -0.91 3.54 7.27
N SER A 79 0.27 3.24 7.81
CA SER A 79 1.52 3.65 7.18
C SER A 79 2.57 2.57 7.30
N GLN A 80 3.33 2.37 6.23
CA GLN A 80 4.53 1.54 6.24
C GLN A 80 5.60 2.26 5.41
N LYS A 81 6.73 2.55 6.04
CA LYS A 81 7.82 3.31 5.43
C LYS A 81 9.15 2.62 5.71
N TRP A 82 10.02 2.62 4.72
CA TRP A 82 11.35 2.06 4.76
C TRP A 82 12.36 3.15 4.41
N PRO A 83 13.30 3.47 5.31
CA PRO A 83 14.41 4.36 5.00
C PRO A 83 15.49 3.64 4.19
N TYR A 84 16.08 4.35 3.25
CA TYR A 84 17.22 3.93 2.43
C TYR A 84 18.33 4.97 2.58
N SER A 85 19.44 4.56 3.15
CA SER A 85 20.66 5.38 3.21
C SER A 85 21.43 5.26 1.90
N TYR A 86 22.00 6.36 1.43
CA TYR A 86 22.82 6.40 0.21
C TYR A 86 23.95 7.41 0.34
N THR A 87 24.99 7.28 -0.47
CA THR A 87 26.06 8.30 -0.55
C THR A 87 25.55 9.48 -1.36
N LYS A 88 25.18 10.58 -0.69
CA LYS A 88 24.65 11.78 -1.34
C LYS A 88 25.72 12.57 -2.10
N GLY A 89 26.96 12.53 -1.61
CA GLY A 89 28.06 13.26 -2.21
C GLY A 89 29.23 13.41 -1.25
N VAL A 90 29.91 14.55 -1.38
CA VAL A 90 31.15 14.88 -0.68
C VAL A 90 31.10 16.30 -0.16
N GLU A 91 31.64 16.53 1.03
CA GLU A 91 31.86 17.86 1.59
C GLU A 91 33.34 18.00 1.93
N ARG A 92 33.89 19.21 1.79
CA ARG A 92 35.26 19.48 2.23
C ARG A 92 35.32 19.42 3.75
N ASP A 93 36.27 18.67 4.30
CA ASP A 93 36.50 18.63 5.73
C ASP A 93 36.85 20.04 6.22
N ARG A 94 36.04 20.55 7.16
CA ARG A 94 36.18 21.90 7.70
C ARG A 94 37.31 22.00 8.73
N VAL A 95 37.78 20.87 9.28
CA VAL A 95 38.83 20.83 10.30
C VAL A 95 40.21 20.89 9.67
N THR A 96 40.48 20.00 8.70
CA THR A 96 41.79 19.97 8.03
C THR A 96 41.84 20.78 6.74
N GLY A 97 40.70 21.07 6.11
CA GLY A 97 40.62 21.80 4.84
C GLY A 97 41.26 21.09 3.64
N ALA A 98 41.91 19.95 3.84
CA ALA A 98 42.72 19.25 2.84
C ALA A 98 42.10 17.95 2.35
N SER A 99 41.02 17.48 3.00
CA SER A 99 40.33 16.23 2.66
C SER A 99 38.85 16.46 2.31
N TYR A 100 38.26 15.51 1.58
CA TYR A 100 36.82 15.43 1.32
C TYR A 100 36.25 14.27 2.13
N GLN A 101 35.13 14.51 2.82
CA GLN A 101 34.39 13.48 3.55
C GLN A 101 33.11 13.11 2.80
N LEU A 102 32.73 11.84 2.87
CA LEU A 102 31.46 11.37 2.30
C LEU A 102 30.28 11.92 3.11
N VAL A 103 29.27 12.39 2.39
CA VAL A 103 28.00 12.82 2.97
C VAL A 103 26.96 11.75 2.70
N SER A 104 26.42 11.17 3.77
CA SER A 104 25.29 10.24 3.68
C SER A 104 23.98 11.00 3.60
N GLY A 105 23.07 10.53 2.75
CA GLY A 105 21.67 10.95 2.68
C GLY A 105 20.74 9.81 3.06
N GLU A 106 19.48 10.15 3.35
CA GLU A 106 18.41 9.18 3.55
C GLU A 106 17.22 9.55 2.66
N VAL A 107 16.57 8.55 2.09
CA VAL A 107 15.30 8.69 1.36
C VAL A 107 14.35 7.58 1.77
N THR A 108 13.05 7.86 1.83
CA THR A 108 12.06 6.88 2.29
C THR A 108 11.19 6.41 1.12
N SER A 109 10.90 5.11 1.11
CA SER A 109 9.86 4.51 0.28
C SER A 109 8.77 3.93 1.16
N GLY A 110 7.53 3.90 0.71
CA GLY A 110 6.43 3.27 1.41
C GLY A 110 5.09 3.89 1.06
N TYR A 111 4.12 3.70 1.94
CA TYR A 111 2.78 4.26 1.78
C TYR A 111 2.24 4.87 3.08
N SER A 112 1.26 5.75 2.92
CA SER A 112 0.47 6.36 3.96
C SER A 112 -0.98 6.44 3.48
N LEU A 113 -1.88 5.74 4.16
CA LEU A 113 -3.31 5.62 3.86
C LEU A 113 -4.11 6.06 5.08
N LYS A 114 -4.80 7.18 4.96
CA LYS A 114 -5.75 7.68 5.96
C LYS A 114 -7.18 7.39 5.53
N ILE A 115 -7.95 6.80 6.43
CA ILE A 115 -9.36 6.44 6.21
C ILE A 115 -10.19 7.12 7.28
N SER A 116 -11.25 7.81 6.86
CA SER A 116 -12.14 8.59 7.73
C SER A 116 -13.60 8.28 7.38
N PRO A 117 -14.21 7.25 8.01
CA PRO A 117 -15.60 6.91 7.78
C PRO A 117 -16.56 7.74 8.64
N LEU A 118 -17.75 7.97 8.11
CA LEU A 118 -18.87 8.63 8.78
C LEU A 118 -20.18 8.01 8.28
N VAL A 119 -20.92 7.39 9.19
CA VAL A 119 -22.26 6.87 8.91
C VAL A 119 -23.26 8.01 8.93
N THR A 120 -24.20 8.02 7.98
CA THR A 120 -25.25 9.05 7.91
C THR A 120 -26.22 8.94 9.09
N LEU A 121 -26.95 10.01 9.38
CA LEU A 121 -27.87 10.07 10.52
C LEU A 121 -28.95 8.96 10.48
N ASN A 122 -29.43 8.60 9.28
CA ASN A 122 -30.40 7.53 9.09
C ASN A 122 -29.79 6.11 9.14
N GLY A 123 -28.47 5.98 9.20
CA GLY A 123 -27.78 4.68 9.26
C GLY A 123 -27.79 3.88 7.96
N GLU A 124 -28.32 4.41 6.86
CA GLU A 124 -28.47 3.68 5.60
C GLU A 124 -27.24 3.77 4.71
N LEU A 125 -26.52 4.89 4.78
CA LEU A 125 -25.35 5.17 3.97
C LEU A 125 -24.13 5.34 4.86
N ILE A 126 -22.98 5.03 4.28
CA ILE A 126 -21.70 5.42 4.82
C ILE A 126 -21.00 6.33 3.85
N ASP A 127 -20.28 7.29 4.42
CA ASP A 127 -19.41 8.20 3.71
C ASP A 127 -17.97 7.98 4.19
N VAL A 128 -17.04 7.72 3.29
CA VAL A 128 -15.64 7.48 3.63
C VAL A 128 -14.73 8.36 2.80
N ALA A 129 -13.98 9.22 3.50
CA ALA A 129 -12.86 9.94 2.90
C ALA A 129 -11.59 9.09 2.97
N ILE A 130 -10.92 8.97 1.83
CA ILE A 130 -9.71 8.16 1.65
C ILE A 130 -8.61 9.09 1.13
N LYS A 131 -7.50 9.14 1.86
CA LYS A 131 -6.28 9.82 1.42
C LYS A 131 -5.15 8.80 1.39
N CYS A 132 -4.62 8.49 0.22
CA CYS A 132 -3.45 7.62 0.11
C CYS A 132 -2.31 8.37 -0.59
N ARG A 133 -1.09 8.10 -0.14
CA ARG A 133 0.16 8.49 -0.79
C ARG A 133 1.09 7.30 -0.78
N VAL A 134 1.73 7.05 -1.90
CA VAL A 134 2.80 6.06 -2.03
C VAL A 134 4.01 6.74 -2.64
N ASP A 135 5.16 6.49 -2.04
CA ASP A 135 6.45 6.96 -2.51
C ASP A 135 7.33 5.72 -2.76
N GLN A 136 7.87 5.56 -3.97
CA GLN A 136 8.75 4.47 -4.33
C GLN A 136 10.07 5.01 -4.87
N ILE A 137 11.17 4.36 -4.46
CA ILE A 137 12.46 4.56 -5.09
C ILE A 137 12.51 3.61 -6.29
N GLU A 138 12.54 4.19 -7.48
CA GLU A 138 12.61 3.45 -8.74
C GLU A 138 14.03 2.93 -8.98
N ARG A 139 15.03 3.78 -8.71
CA ARG A 139 16.42 3.49 -9.01
C ARG A 139 17.36 4.39 -8.22
N MET A 140 18.49 3.85 -7.76
CA MET A 140 19.65 4.65 -7.35
C MET A 140 20.59 4.81 -8.55
N THR A 141 20.72 6.04 -9.05
CA THR A 141 21.58 6.32 -10.21
C THR A 141 22.98 6.65 -9.73
N PRO A 142 24.00 5.85 -10.09
CA PRO A 142 25.37 6.14 -9.68
C PRO A 142 25.86 7.42 -10.37
N LEU A 143 26.45 8.31 -9.59
CA LEU A 143 27.06 9.55 -10.00
C LEU A 143 28.52 9.54 -9.57
N ALA A 144 29.43 9.47 -10.54
CA ALA A 144 30.85 9.63 -10.28
C ALA A 144 31.19 11.12 -10.11
N LEU A 145 31.79 11.46 -8.97
CA LEU A 145 32.29 12.78 -8.64
C LEU A 145 33.81 12.74 -8.60
N ASP A 146 34.47 13.59 -9.39
CA ASP A 146 35.91 13.76 -9.32
C ASP A 146 36.23 14.90 -8.35
N VAL A 147 36.89 14.59 -7.23
CA VAL A 147 37.30 15.54 -6.20
C VAL A 147 38.81 15.73 -6.20
N PRO A 148 39.33 16.96 -5.99
CA PRO A 148 40.76 17.16 -5.78
C PRO A 148 41.29 16.40 -4.56
N GLY A 149 42.41 15.69 -4.71
CA GLY A 149 43.08 14.99 -3.62
C GLY A 149 44.59 15.30 -3.56
N PRO A 150 45.26 14.98 -2.44
CA PRO A 150 46.69 15.27 -2.25
C PRO A 150 47.62 14.65 -3.29
N ASN A 151 47.21 13.52 -3.89
CA ASN A 151 47.99 12.76 -4.88
C ASN A 151 47.35 12.79 -6.29
N GLY A 152 46.54 13.80 -6.60
CA GLY A 152 45.72 13.89 -7.80
C GLY A 152 44.23 13.73 -7.51
N GLY A 153 43.39 13.80 -8.55
CA GLY A 153 41.94 13.66 -8.41
C GLY A 153 41.53 12.30 -7.86
N GLN A 154 40.60 12.29 -6.91
CA GLN A 154 39.95 11.10 -6.37
C GLN A 154 38.54 10.99 -6.95
N ARG A 155 38.13 9.79 -7.38
CA ARG A 155 36.77 9.54 -7.83
C ARG A 155 35.93 8.98 -6.68
N VAL A 156 34.80 9.62 -6.40
CA VAL A 156 33.83 9.21 -5.40
C VAL A 156 32.54 8.82 -6.10
N MET A 157 31.95 7.69 -5.70
CA MET A 157 30.65 7.26 -6.20
C MET A 157 29.57 7.79 -5.25
N ALA A 158 28.82 8.77 -5.71
CA ALA A 158 27.57 9.20 -5.11
C ALA A 158 26.39 8.50 -5.79
N GLU A 159 25.21 8.63 -5.21
CA GLU A 159 23.97 8.08 -5.74
C GLU A 159 22.90 9.16 -5.78
N VAL A 160 22.13 9.18 -6.86
CA VAL A 160 20.97 10.07 -7.02
C VAL A 160 19.71 9.21 -7.05
N PRO A 161 18.81 9.31 -6.05
CA PRO A 161 17.57 8.54 -6.03
C PRO A 161 16.59 9.07 -7.10
N GLN A 162 16.07 8.15 -7.91
CA GLN A 162 14.92 8.38 -8.78
C GLN A 162 13.66 7.94 -8.05
N LEU A 163 12.69 8.84 -7.91
CA LEU A 163 11.47 8.62 -7.13
C LEU A 163 10.23 8.61 -8.03
N ALA A 164 9.33 7.69 -7.77
CA ALA A 164 7.95 7.75 -8.24
C ALA A 164 7.04 7.99 -7.03
N SER A 165 6.13 8.94 -7.15
CA SER A 165 5.14 9.22 -6.11
C SER A 165 3.77 9.35 -6.73
N TRP A 166 2.76 8.88 -6.02
CA TRP A 166 1.39 9.17 -6.35
C TRP A 166 0.57 9.39 -5.09
N SER A 167 -0.52 10.12 -5.26
CA SER A 167 -1.51 10.32 -4.22
C SER A 167 -2.91 10.23 -4.78
N VAL A 168 -3.85 9.90 -3.92
CA VAL A 168 -5.29 9.92 -4.18
C VAL A 168 -5.97 10.56 -2.99
N HIS A 169 -6.97 11.37 -3.28
CA HIS A 169 -7.89 11.89 -2.29
C HIS A 169 -9.29 11.78 -2.86
N GLU A 170 -10.01 10.76 -2.37
CA GLU A 170 -11.34 10.44 -2.85
C GLU A 170 -12.32 10.31 -1.70
N ARG A 171 -13.58 10.58 -1.99
CA ARG A 171 -14.69 10.42 -1.05
C ARG A 171 -15.75 9.55 -1.70
N PHE A 172 -16.11 8.49 -1.00
CA PHE A 172 -17.10 7.54 -1.48
C PHE A 172 -18.29 7.51 -0.55
N GLN A 173 -19.48 7.42 -1.13
CA GLN A 173 -20.71 7.20 -0.39
C GLN A 173 -21.43 5.98 -0.96
N TRP A 174 -21.83 5.05 -0.09
CA TRP A 174 -22.54 3.84 -0.51
C TRP A 174 -23.43 3.27 0.61
N PRO A 175 -24.38 2.37 0.26
CA PRO A 175 -25.23 1.73 1.26
C PRO A 175 -24.45 0.82 2.22
N VAL A 176 -24.80 0.86 3.52
CA VAL A 176 -24.17 0.05 4.58
C VAL A 176 -24.23 -1.47 4.31
N GLY A 177 -25.23 -1.93 3.55
CA GLY A 177 -25.37 -3.33 3.15
C GLY A 177 -24.42 -3.79 2.04
N LYS A 178 -23.64 -2.90 1.43
CA LYS A 178 -22.73 -3.22 0.32
C LYS A 178 -21.25 -3.07 0.71
N VAL A 179 -20.40 -3.70 -0.08
CA VAL A 179 -18.94 -3.59 0.02
C VAL A 179 -18.45 -2.66 -1.09
N LEU A 180 -17.60 -1.71 -0.73
CA LEU A 180 -16.88 -0.89 -1.69
C LEU A 180 -15.52 -1.52 -1.97
N LEU A 181 -15.23 -1.79 -3.24
CA LEU A 181 -13.92 -2.17 -3.73
C LEU A 181 -13.34 -1.01 -4.53
N VAL A 182 -12.19 -0.50 -4.11
CA VAL A 182 -11.44 0.52 -4.82
C VAL A 182 -10.16 -0.11 -5.37
N SER A 183 -9.85 0.15 -6.63
CA SER A 183 -8.57 -0.15 -7.23
C SER A 183 -7.89 1.12 -7.69
N ARG A 184 -6.60 1.25 -7.37
CA ARG A 184 -5.76 2.36 -7.84
C ARG A 184 -5.04 2.04 -9.15
N GLY A 185 -5.28 0.86 -9.72
CA GLY A 185 -4.50 0.34 -10.83
C GLY A 185 -3.08 -0.01 -10.40
N VAL A 186 -2.20 -0.11 -11.40
CA VAL A 186 -0.82 -0.56 -11.23
C VAL A 186 0.01 0.54 -10.58
N VAL A 187 0.53 0.24 -9.40
CA VAL A 187 1.36 1.12 -8.59
C VAL A 187 2.67 0.44 -8.23
N GLY A 188 3.60 1.24 -7.73
CA GLY A 188 4.77 0.74 -7.04
C GLY A 188 4.43 -0.19 -5.88
N MET A 189 5.02 -1.39 -5.84
CA MET A 189 4.84 -2.30 -4.73
C MET A 189 5.54 -1.74 -3.49
N PRO A 190 4.81 -1.43 -2.41
CA PRO A 190 5.44 -1.04 -1.17
C PRO A 190 6.18 -2.23 -0.56
N GLY A 191 7.45 -2.03 -0.19
CA GLY A 191 8.10 -2.92 0.77
C GLY A 191 9.02 -4.02 0.26
N ILE A 192 9.41 -4.01 -1.01
CA ILE A 192 10.52 -4.89 -1.44
C ILE A 192 11.84 -4.17 -1.12
N LYS A 193 12.37 -4.46 0.07
CA LYS A 193 13.80 -4.32 0.38
C LYS A 193 14.51 -5.37 -0.48
N ASP A 194 15.37 -4.92 -1.39
CA ASP A 194 16.23 -5.73 -2.28
C ASP A 194 16.03 -7.24 -2.16
N SER A 195 15.16 -7.80 -2.99
CA SER A 195 14.96 -9.25 -3.06
C SER A 195 14.99 -9.68 -4.52
N PRO A 196 16.14 -10.16 -5.03
CA PRO A 196 16.24 -10.65 -6.40
C PRO A 196 15.38 -11.90 -6.68
N GLU A 197 14.77 -12.57 -5.67
CA GLU A 197 14.25 -13.94 -5.84
C GLU A 197 12.96 -14.34 -5.10
N LEU A 198 12.15 -13.42 -4.54
CA LEU A 198 11.05 -13.84 -3.63
C LEU A 198 9.63 -13.92 -4.21
N ILE A 199 9.44 -13.80 -5.53
CA ILE A 199 8.12 -14.02 -6.16
C ILE A 199 8.20 -15.13 -7.22
N PRO A 200 7.83 -16.38 -6.88
CA PRO A 200 7.61 -17.43 -7.86
C PRO A 200 6.51 -16.96 -8.85
N GLY A 201 6.90 -16.67 -10.09
CA GLY A 201 5.98 -16.23 -11.15
C GLY A 201 6.10 -14.75 -11.57
N LEU A 202 6.90 -13.92 -10.88
CA LEU A 202 7.23 -12.56 -11.34
C LEU A 202 8.65 -12.46 -11.96
N THR A 203 9.29 -13.61 -12.23
CA THR A 203 10.71 -13.73 -12.58
C THR A 203 11.06 -13.45 -14.04
N LYS A 204 10.27 -12.65 -14.78
CA LYS A 204 10.62 -12.28 -16.17
C LYS A 204 10.36 -10.82 -16.55
N LEU A 205 10.44 -9.88 -15.61
CA LEU A 205 10.52 -8.46 -15.96
C LEU A 205 11.80 -7.86 -15.38
N VAL A 206 12.81 -7.84 -16.26
CA VAL A 206 13.87 -6.84 -16.38
C VAL A 206 14.67 -6.54 -15.11
N LYS A 207 15.96 -6.90 -15.15
CA LYS A 207 17.03 -6.30 -14.34
C LYS A 207 16.86 -4.76 -14.33
N GLY A 208 16.33 -4.19 -13.25
CA GLY A 208 16.45 -2.75 -12.98
C GLY A 208 15.19 -1.95 -12.66
N ASP A 209 13.98 -2.50 -12.79
CA ASP A 209 12.75 -1.73 -12.53
C ASP A 209 12.06 -2.13 -11.22
N ALA A 210 11.51 -1.14 -10.52
CA ALA A 210 10.84 -1.37 -9.25
C ALA A 210 9.52 -2.16 -9.45
N PRO A 211 9.21 -3.13 -8.57
CA PRO A 211 8.08 -4.04 -8.74
C PRO A 211 6.75 -3.30 -8.81
N ARG A 212 5.87 -3.77 -9.70
CA ARG A 212 4.56 -3.18 -9.97
C ARG A 212 3.43 -4.13 -9.60
N VAL A 213 2.41 -3.60 -8.93
CA VAL A 213 1.25 -4.37 -8.45
C VAL A 213 -0.03 -3.53 -8.56
N ASP A 214 -1.16 -4.18 -8.75
CA ASP A 214 -2.47 -3.53 -8.62
C ASP A 214 -2.82 -3.37 -7.14
N ALA A 215 -3.02 -2.12 -6.68
CA ALA A 215 -3.39 -1.84 -5.30
C ALA A 215 -4.91 -1.81 -5.13
N LEU A 216 -5.40 -2.62 -4.21
CA LEU A 216 -6.81 -2.80 -3.91
C LEU A 216 -7.11 -2.39 -2.46
N LEU A 217 -8.26 -1.75 -2.27
CA LEU A 217 -8.81 -1.41 -0.98
C LEU A 217 -10.26 -1.89 -0.92
N MET A 218 -10.55 -2.79 0.01
CA MET A 218 -11.90 -3.29 0.25
C MET A 218 -12.42 -2.73 1.57
N LEU A 219 -13.61 -2.15 1.52
CA LEU A 219 -14.26 -1.46 2.64
C LEU A 219 -15.67 -2.04 2.84
N GLU A 220 -15.89 -2.65 3.99
CA GLU A 220 -17.19 -3.22 4.38
C GLU A 220 -17.69 -2.56 5.66
N CYS A 221 -18.96 -2.13 5.69
CA CYS A 221 -19.58 -1.70 6.94
C CYS A 221 -19.90 -2.89 7.83
N LYS A 222 -19.50 -2.78 9.09
CA LYS A 222 -19.74 -3.77 10.14
C LYS A 222 -20.42 -3.09 11.32
N GLU A 223 -21.39 -3.79 11.90
CA GLU A 223 -21.98 -3.44 13.19
C GLU A 223 -21.08 -3.94 14.32
N GLY A 224 -21.17 -3.31 15.50
CA GLY A 224 -20.16 -3.34 16.57
C GLY A 224 -19.81 -4.70 17.18
N PRO A 225 -19.12 -4.72 18.34
CA PRO A 225 -18.30 -5.85 18.80
C PRO A 225 -18.99 -7.22 18.87
N THR A 226 -20.31 -7.29 18.87
CA THR A 226 -21.09 -8.54 18.87
C THR A 226 -20.94 -9.36 17.58
N GLN A 227 -20.83 -8.74 16.40
CA GLN A 227 -20.50 -9.47 15.17
C GLN A 227 -19.00 -9.77 15.09
N PHE A 228 -18.15 -8.85 15.55
CA PHE A 228 -16.69 -9.02 15.57
C PHE A 228 -16.22 -10.18 16.46
N VAL A 229 -16.71 -10.27 17.71
CA VAL A 229 -16.37 -11.35 18.64
C VAL A 229 -16.85 -12.70 18.11
N ARG A 230 -17.98 -12.73 17.39
CA ARG A 230 -18.53 -13.95 16.80
C ARG A 230 -17.74 -14.42 15.58
N GLU A 231 -17.38 -13.52 14.66
CA GLU A 231 -16.54 -13.82 13.49
C GLU A 231 -15.11 -14.20 13.92
N GLU A 232 -14.53 -13.53 14.92
CA GLU A 232 -13.21 -13.85 15.48
C GLU A 232 -13.21 -15.22 16.17
N GLN A 233 -14.24 -15.53 16.97
CA GLN A 233 -14.39 -16.86 17.59
C GLN A 233 -14.63 -17.98 16.58
N GLU A 234 -15.39 -17.75 15.51
CA GLU A 234 -15.61 -18.73 14.45
C GLU A 234 -14.33 -18.96 13.62
N GLN A 235 -13.54 -17.92 13.35
CA GLN A 235 -12.26 -18.05 12.65
C GLN A 235 -11.19 -18.75 13.51
N LEU A 236 -11.13 -18.45 14.81
CA LEU A 236 -10.29 -19.16 15.79
C LEU A 236 -10.67 -20.64 15.89
N ARG A 237 -11.97 -20.96 15.85
CA ARG A 237 -12.47 -22.35 15.82
C ARG A 237 -12.16 -23.06 14.49
N SER A 238 -12.00 -22.34 13.39
CA SER A 238 -11.71 -22.90 12.05
C SER A 238 -10.23 -23.18 11.77
N GLY A 239 -9.32 -22.88 12.70
CA GLY A 239 -7.90 -23.28 12.61
C GLY A 239 -7.09 -22.66 11.46
N ARG A 240 -7.56 -21.60 10.80
CA ARG A 240 -6.90 -20.96 9.64
C ARG A 240 -6.02 -19.75 10.01
N LEU A 241 -5.18 -19.88 11.04
CA LEU A 241 -4.13 -18.88 11.31
C LEU A 241 -2.77 -19.41 10.83
N ASN A 242 -2.49 -19.29 9.53
CA ASN A 242 -1.11 -19.29 9.05
C ASN A 242 -0.55 -17.87 9.19
N TYR A 243 -0.25 -17.50 10.43
CA TYR A 243 0.58 -16.33 10.72
C TYR A 243 2.02 -16.65 10.28
N ARG A 244 2.39 -16.17 9.09
CA ARG A 244 3.80 -16.07 8.66
C ARG A 244 4.17 -14.61 8.46
N GLY A 245 4.15 -13.84 9.55
CA GLY A 245 5.05 -12.70 9.67
C GLY A 245 6.45 -13.23 9.92
N ARG A 246 7.34 -13.13 8.93
CA ARG A 246 8.78 -13.15 9.18
C ARG A 246 9.27 -11.71 9.06
N TYR A 247 10.04 -11.32 10.09
CA TYR A 247 10.74 -10.06 10.34
C TYR A 247 11.28 -9.34 9.10
#